data_AF-A0A1F8BA86-F1
#
_entry.id   AF-A0A1F8BA86-F1
#
_cell.length_a   1.000
_cell.length_b   1.000
_cell.length_c   1.000
_cell.angle_alpha   90.00
_cell.angle_beta   90.00
_cell.angle_gamma   90.00
#
_symmetry.space_group_name_H-M   'P 1'
#
loop_
_entity.id
_entity.type
_entity.pdbx_description
1 polymer ?
#
loop_
_entity_poly.entity_id
_entity_poly.type
_entity_poly.pdbx_seq_one_letter_code
_entity_poly.pdbx_strand_id
1 'polypeptide(L)'
;MQDKKQEKVLHTRVSRELFEKVSTKARKHRVSTSNLIRNLVEDYLEIHGDVWDAIDNKLRNYLDKGEDSIIGYQSLILNKDTTCDLCNKKLKAGAQASIGFFEKSSQKIIVCEDCKNEKPEQKDNPKV
;
A
#
# COMPACT_ATOMS: atom_id res chain seq x y z
N MET A 1 -9.48 43.79 -2.95
CA MET A 1 -8.29 43.59 -2.09
C MET A 1 -7.96 42.11 -2.17
N GLN A 2 -6.77 41.76 -2.67
CA GLN A 2 -6.34 40.37 -2.81
C GLN A 2 -6.15 39.77 -1.41
N ASP A 3 -6.83 38.65 -1.13
CA ASP A 3 -6.51 37.79 0.01
C ASP A 3 -5.07 37.32 -0.14
N LYS A 4 -4.15 37.91 0.65
CA LYS A 4 -2.80 37.39 0.81
C LYS A 4 -2.93 35.95 1.33
N LYS A 5 -2.64 34.98 0.46
CA LYS A 5 -2.63 33.53 0.72
C LYS A 5 -2.07 33.27 2.12
N GLN A 6 -2.94 33.03 3.10
CA GLN A 6 -2.53 32.78 4.48
C GLN A 6 -1.91 31.40 4.52
N GLU A 7 -0.58 31.33 4.47
CA GLU A 7 0.13 30.08 4.63
C GLU A 7 -0.08 29.54 6.05
N LYS A 8 -0.52 28.28 6.15
CA LYS A 8 -0.66 27.57 7.42
C LYS A 8 0.46 26.55 7.55
N VAL A 9 1.06 26.47 8.74
CA VAL A 9 2.14 25.51 9.03
C VAL A 9 1.57 24.32 9.78
N LEU A 10 1.86 23.11 9.29
CA LEU A 10 1.50 21.86 9.95
C LEU A 10 2.71 21.31 10.69
N HIS A 11 2.57 21.14 12.01
CA HIS A 11 3.57 20.48 12.85
C HIS A 11 3.11 19.06 13.14
N THR A 12 3.83 18.07 12.60
CA THR A 12 3.54 16.65 12.81
C THR A 12 4.78 15.95 13.33
N ARG A 13 4.63 15.13 14.39
CA ARG A 13 5.70 14.27 14.87
C ARG A 13 5.83 13.07 13.95
N VAL A 14 7.06 12.74 13.56
CA VAL A 14 7.38 11.61 12.70
C VAL A 14 8.53 10.80 13.31
N SER A 15 8.65 9.53 12.92
CA SER A 15 9.80 8.72 13.32
C SER A 15 11.09 9.27 12.69
N ARG A 16 12.23 9.04 13.35
CA ARG A 16 13.54 9.44 12.83
C ARG A 16 13.82 8.82 11.46
N GLU A 17 13.50 7.54 11.31
CA GLU A 17 13.69 6.81 10.05
C GLU A 17 12.89 7.43 8.89
N LEU A 18 11.63 7.80 9.13
CA LEU A 18 10.79 8.43 8.11
C LEU A 18 11.36 9.79 7.69
N PHE A 19 11.81 10.59 8.66
CA PHE A 19 12.44 11.89 8.37
C PHE A 19 13.68 11.75 7.47
N GLU A 20 14.57 10.79 7.77
CA GLU A 20 15.78 10.55 6.96
C GLU A 20 15.45 10.09 5.53
N LYS A 21 14.45 9.20 5.38
CA LYS A 21 13.98 8.74 4.07
C LYS A 21 13.45 9.91 3.23
N VAL A 22 12.61 10.76 3.82
CA VAL A 22 12.02 11.91 3.11
C VAL A 22 13.09 12.95 2.78
N SER A 23 14.00 13.27 3.71
CA SER A 23 15.07 14.26 3.49
C SER A 23 16.03 13.82 2.38
N THR A 24 16.41 12.54 2.37
CA THR A 24 17.28 11.95 1.34
C THR A 24 16.62 12.03 -0.04
N LYS A 25 15.32 11.71 -0.11
CA LYS A 25 14.56 11.78 -1.36
C LYS A 25 14.45 13.22 -1.86
N ALA A 26 14.16 14.18 -0.98
CA ALA A 26 14.12 15.60 -1.32
C ALA A 26 15.46 16.10 -1.90
N ARG A 27 16.59 15.74 -1.26
CA ARG A 27 17.94 16.04 -1.77
C ARG A 27 18.19 15.45 -3.16
N LYS A 28 17.83 14.20 -3.39
CA LYS A 28 17.96 13.54 -4.70
C LYS A 28 17.19 14.29 -5.79
N HIS A 29 16.04 14.85 -5.46
CA HIS A 29 15.21 15.65 -6.36
C HIS A 29 15.55 17.15 -6.36
N ARG A 30 16.62 17.59 -5.65
CA ARG A 30 17.07 18.99 -5.55
C ARG A 30 15.98 19.95 -5.04
N VAL A 31 15.11 19.48 -4.16
CA VAL A 31 14.06 20.29 -3.51
C VAL A 31 14.19 20.22 -1.99
N SER A 32 13.51 21.13 -1.27
CA SER A 32 13.44 21.06 0.19
C SER A 32 12.49 19.96 0.66
N THR A 33 12.71 19.45 1.86
CA THR A 33 11.82 18.47 2.51
C THR A 33 10.37 18.98 2.55
N SER A 34 10.18 20.25 2.91
CA SER A 34 8.85 20.88 2.96
C SER A 34 8.18 20.97 1.59
N ASN A 35 8.94 21.26 0.54
CA ASN A 35 8.41 21.34 -0.82
C ASN A 35 8.01 19.95 -1.34
N LEU A 36 8.83 18.93 -1.06
CA LEU A 36 8.48 17.55 -1.40
C LEU A 36 7.22 17.08 -0.68
N ILE A 37 7.11 17.35 0.63
CA ILE A 37 5.93 16.96 1.42
C ILE A 37 4.70 17.70 0.93
N ARG A 38 4.81 19.02 0.68
CA ARG A 38 3.70 19.82 0.16
C ARG A 38 3.18 19.23 -1.15
N ASN A 39 4.06 19.05 -2.14
CA ASN A 39 3.68 18.52 -3.44
C ASN A 39 3.06 17.13 -3.30
N LEU A 40 3.64 16.25 -2.48
CA LEU A 40 3.10 14.89 -2.29
C LEU A 40 1.70 14.90 -1.67
N VAL A 41 1.43 15.80 -0.72
CA VAL A 41 0.10 15.93 -0.10
C VAL A 41 -0.90 16.58 -1.06
N GLU A 42 -0.48 17.61 -1.81
CA GLU A 42 -1.30 18.25 -2.85
C GLU A 42 -1.65 17.24 -3.96
N ASP A 43 -0.66 16.55 -4.51
CA ASP A 43 -0.81 15.49 -5.51
C ASP A 43 -1.73 14.37 -4.99
N TYR A 44 -1.55 13.93 -3.74
CA TYR A 44 -2.41 12.94 -3.11
C TYR A 44 -3.86 13.43 -3.10
N LEU A 45 -4.13 14.64 -2.63
CA LEU A 45 -5.48 15.19 -2.51
C LEU A 45 -6.17 15.49 -3.86
N GLU A 46 -5.42 15.73 -4.93
CA GLU A 46 -5.95 15.97 -6.28
C GLU A 46 -6.37 14.69 -7.01
N ILE A 47 -5.97 13.52 -6.52
CA ILE A 47 -6.37 12.24 -7.10
C ILE A 47 -7.88 12.02 -6.84
N HIS A 48 -8.65 11.62 -7.86
CA HIS A 48 -10.10 11.37 -7.76
C HIS A 48 -10.45 9.92 -7.35
N GLY A 49 -11.69 9.76 -6.84
CA GLY A 49 -12.32 8.56 -6.23
C GLY A 49 -11.76 7.19 -6.62
N ASP A 50 -11.75 6.87 -7.91
CA ASP A 50 -11.45 5.51 -8.38
C ASP A 50 -9.95 5.17 -8.37
N VAL A 51 -9.08 6.17 -8.26
CA VAL A 51 -7.62 6.02 -8.20
C VAL A 51 -7.14 5.93 -6.75
N TRP A 52 -7.93 6.39 -5.78
CA TRP A 52 -7.64 6.28 -4.35
C TRP A 52 -7.46 4.83 -3.91
N ASP A 53 -8.39 3.95 -4.29
CA ASP A 53 -8.34 2.54 -3.88
C ASP A 53 -7.09 1.84 -4.43
N ALA A 54 -6.67 2.18 -5.64
CA ALA A 54 -5.47 1.59 -6.25
C ALA A 54 -4.17 2.13 -5.62
N ILE A 55 -4.12 3.42 -5.26
CA ILE A 55 -2.92 4.04 -4.67
C ILE A 55 -2.81 3.71 -3.18
N ASP A 56 -3.91 3.70 -2.42
CA ASP A 56 -3.91 3.32 -1.00
C ASP A 56 -3.38 1.88 -0.83
N ASN A 57 -3.86 0.95 -1.66
CA ASN A 57 -3.33 -0.41 -1.73
C ASN A 57 -1.82 -0.41 -2.03
N LYS A 58 -1.36 0.39 -2.99
CA LYS A 58 0.06 0.45 -3.36
C LYS A 58 0.93 1.09 -2.28
N LEU A 59 0.46 2.15 -1.62
CA LEU A 59 1.17 2.88 -0.58
C LEU A 59 1.28 2.05 0.70
N ARG A 60 0.21 1.34 1.07
CA ARG A 60 0.20 0.33 2.14
C ARG A 60 1.19 -0.78 1.86
N ASN A 61 1.20 -1.33 0.64
CA ASN A 61 2.19 -2.34 0.23
C ASN A 61 3.65 -1.87 0.32
N TYR A 62 3.92 -0.56 0.19
CA TYR A 62 5.27 -0.01 0.36
C TYR A 62 5.64 0.26 1.83
N LEU A 63 4.65 0.55 2.69
CA LEU A 63 4.85 0.83 4.11
C LEU A 63 4.87 -0.46 4.94
N ASP A 64 4.17 -1.51 4.51
CA ASP A 64 4.11 -2.84 5.15
C ASP A 64 5.24 -3.78 4.67
N LYS A 65 6.38 -3.25 4.22
CA LYS A 65 7.59 -4.05 3.98
C LYS A 65 8.30 -4.52 5.26
N GLY A 66 7.53 -4.84 6.30
CA GLY A 66 7.93 -5.88 7.26
C GLY A 66 7.31 -7.18 6.75
N GLU A 67 8.08 -8.25 6.62
CA GLU A 67 7.59 -9.56 6.17
C GLU A 67 6.39 -10.03 7.01
N ASP A 68 5.18 -9.67 6.61
CA ASP A 68 3.97 -10.18 7.20
C ASP A 68 3.63 -11.48 6.49
N SER A 69 3.83 -12.57 7.22
CA SER A 69 3.57 -13.92 6.72
C SER A 69 2.07 -14.22 6.83
N ILE A 70 1.50 -14.78 5.76
CA ILE A 70 0.09 -15.20 5.75
C ILE A 70 -0.04 -16.42 6.67
N ILE A 71 -0.81 -16.26 7.75
CA ILE A 71 -1.01 -17.33 8.76
C ILE A 71 -2.07 -18.34 8.33
N GLY A 72 -2.97 -17.97 7.43
CA GLY A 72 -4.03 -18.86 6.99
C GLY A 72 -4.99 -18.22 6.00
N TYR A 73 -5.84 -19.09 5.45
CA TYR A 73 -6.84 -18.73 4.45
C TYR A 73 -8.24 -19.15 4.90
N GLN A 74 -9.23 -18.27 4.69
CA GLN A 74 -10.65 -18.60 4.84
C GLN A 74 -11.34 -18.56 3.48
N SER A 75 -12.03 -19.65 3.10
CA SER A 75 -12.80 -19.71 1.85
C SER A 75 -14.04 -18.82 1.92
N LEU A 76 -14.37 -18.15 0.82
CA LEU A 76 -15.58 -17.35 0.64
C LEU A 76 -16.08 -17.41 -0.81
N ILE A 77 -17.32 -16.97 -1.01
CA ILE A 77 -17.91 -16.72 -2.33
C ILE A 77 -17.99 -15.22 -2.53
N LEU A 78 -17.48 -14.72 -3.65
CA LEU A 78 -17.45 -13.29 -3.94
C LEU A 78 -18.85 -12.76 -4.26
N ASN A 79 -19.21 -11.60 -3.72
CA ASN A 79 -20.46 -10.90 -4.06
C ASN A 79 -20.29 -9.85 -5.18
N LYS A 80 -19.04 -9.52 -5.53
CA LYS A 80 -18.69 -8.54 -6.56
C LYS A 80 -17.52 -9.05 -7.38
N ASP A 81 -17.36 -8.50 -8.59
CA ASP A 81 -16.17 -8.73 -9.40
C ASP A 81 -14.95 -8.09 -8.72
N THR A 82 -13.89 -8.87 -8.56
CA THR A 82 -12.67 -8.50 -7.82
C THR A 82 -11.45 -9.07 -8.55
N THR A 83 -10.25 -8.60 -8.23
CA THR A 83 -8.99 -9.19 -8.71
C THR A 83 -8.26 -9.93 -7.59
N CYS A 84 -7.56 -11.02 -7.94
CA CYS A 84 -6.64 -11.69 -7.03
C CYS A 84 -5.44 -10.76 -6.71
N ASP A 85 -5.11 -10.56 -5.45
CA ASP A 85 -4.02 -9.68 -5.02
C ASP A 85 -2.62 -10.24 -5.34
N LEU A 86 -2.50 -11.56 -5.58
CA LEU A 86 -1.22 -12.21 -5.90
C LEU A 86 -0.93 -12.27 -7.42
N CYS A 87 -1.91 -12.66 -8.23
CA CYS A 87 -1.72 -12.87 -9.67
C CYS A 87 -2.47 -11.87 -10.56
N ASN A 88 -3.20 -10.90 -9.98
CA ASN A 88 -4.05 -9.93 -10.69
C ASN A 88 -5.11 -10.54 -11.61
N LYS A 89 -5.43 -11.82 -11.45
CA LYS A 89 -6.50 -12.50 -12.20
C LYS A 89 -7.86 -11.92 -11.81
N LYS A 90 -8.69 -11.59 -12.80
CA LYS A 90 -10.07 -11.14 -12.57
C LYS A 90 -10.94 -12.32 -12.13
N LEU A 91 -11.62 -12.15 -10.99
CA LEU A 91 -12.56 -13.05 -10.38
C LEU A 91 -13.97 -12.44 -10.48
N LYS A 92 -14.94 -13.24 -10.92
CA LYS A 92 -16.33 -12.79 -11.07
C LYS A 92 -17.11 -12.94 -9.75
N ALA A 93 -18.16 -12.17 -9.60
CA ALA A 93 -19.18 -12.40 -8.58
C ALA A 93 -19.71 -13.84 -8.69
N GLY A 94 -19.83 -14.52 -7.54
CA GLY A 94 -20.18 -15.93 -7.43
C GLY A 94 -18.99 -16.90 -7.52
N ALA A 95 -17.78 -16.43 -7.83
CA ALA A 95 -16.60 -17.29 -7.84
C ALA A 95 -16.15 -17.63 -6.41
N GLN A 96 -15.61 -18.84 -6.25
CA GLN A 96 -14.92 -19.26 -5.01
C GLN A 96 -13.56 -18.57 -4.94
N ALA A 97 -13.29 -17.94 -3.80
CA ALA A 97 -12.03 -17.27 -3.50
C ALA A 97 -11.66 -17.52 -2.03
N SER A 98 -10.47 -17.10 -1.62
CA SER A 98 -10.02 -17.18 -0.23
C SER A 98 -9.51 -15.83 0.26
N ILE A 99 -9.83 -15.48 1.51
CA ILE A 99 -9.22 -14.35 2.21
C ILE A 99 -8.00 -14.86 2.99
N GLY A 100 -6.84 -14.27 2.73
CA GLY A 100 -5.63 -14.46 3.51
C GLY A 100 -5.58 -13.52 4.71
N PHE A 101 -5.19 -14.04 5.87
CA PHE A 101 -4.92 -13.27 7.09
C PHE A 101 -3.43 -13.20 7.36
N PHE A 102 -2.95 -12.05 7.80
CA PHE A 102 -1.55 -11.85 8.19
C PHE A 102 -1.37 -11.94 9.71
N GLU A 103 -0.13 -12.19 10.14
CA GLU A 103 0.21 -12.35 11.56
C GLU A 103 0.18 -11.03 12.34
N LYS A 104 0.77 -9.96 11.79
CA LYS A 104 0.89 -8.66 12.47
C LYS A 104 0.00 -7.59 11.86
N SER A 105 -0.49 -7.80 10.64
CA SER A 105 -1.38 -6.88 9.94
C SER A 105 -2.84 -7.34 9.99
N SER A 106 -3.74 -6.37 10.20
CA SER A 106 -5.19 -6.57 10.09
C SER A 106 -5.68 -6.51 8.63
N GLN A 107 -4.77 -6.38 7.67
CA GLN A 107 -5.07 -6.44 6.25
C GLN A 107 -5.59 -7.81 5.85
N LYS A 108 -6.39 -7.80 4.78
CA LYS A 108 -6.98 -8.99 4.18
C LYS A 108 -6.69 -8.93 2.70
N ILE A 109 -6.15 -10.00 2.15
CA ILE A 109 -5.96 -10.16 0.71
C ILE A 109 -6.96 -11.18 0.17
N ILE A 110 -7.43 -10.97 -1.05
CA ILE A 110 -8.30 -11.89 -1.79
C ILE A 110 -7.44 -12.67 -2.77
N VAL A 111 -7.49 -14.00 -2.65
CA VAL A 111 -6.64 -14.92 -3.40
C VAL A 111 -7.52 -15.93 -4.14
N CYS A 112 -7.17 -16.21 -5.40
CA CYS A 112 -7.83 -17.25 -6.19
C CYS A 112 -7.41 -18.65 -5.73
N GLU A 113 -8.17 -19.68 -6.11
CA GLU A 113 -7.84 -21.07 -5.76
C GLU A 113 -6.45 -21.50 -6.27
N ASP A 114 -6.03 -20.98 -7.42
CA ASP A 114 -4.71 -21.27 -7.99
C ASP A 114 -3.58 -20.79 -7.07
N CYS A 115 -3.64 -19.52 -6.62
CA CYS A 115 -2.63 -18.92 -5.75
C CYS A 115 -2.69 -19.40 -4.30
N LYS A 116 -3.82 -19.99 -3.87
CA LYS A 116 -3.92 -20.67 -2.57
C LYS A 116 -3.08 -21.97 -2.56
N ASN A 117 -3.05 -22.67 -3.69
CA ASN A 117 -2.40 -23.98 -3.82
C ASN A 117 -0.92 -23.88 -4.20
N GLU A 118 -0.45 -22.71 -4.62
CA GLU A 118 0.98 -22.40 -4.62
C GLU A 118 1.44 -22.34 -3.15
N LYS A 119 2.06 -23.43 -2.68
CA LYS A 119 2.74 -23.43 -1.39
C LYS A 119 3.67 -22.23 -1.33
N PRO A 120 3.78 -21.52 -0.20
CA PRO A 120 4.94 -20.69 0.05
C PRO A 120 6.12 -21.64 0.16
N GLU A 121 6.76 -21.95 -0.97
CA GLU A 121 8.12 -22.45 -0.94
C GLU A 121 8.96 -21.34 -0.29
N GLN A 122 9.35 -21.59 0.95
CA GLN A 122 10.50 -20.96 1.58
C GLN A 122 11.63 -20.94 0.55
N LYS A 123 11.84 -19.82 -0.13
CA LYS A 123 13.14 -19.54 -0.73
C LYS A 123 14.03 -19.10 0.41
N ASP A 124 14.50 -20.12 1.12
CA ASP A 124 15.72 -20.07 1.89
C ASP A 124 16.79 -19.38 1.05
N ASN A 125 17.43 -18.44 1.70
CA ASN A 125 18.55 -17.64 1.26
C ASN A 125 19.65 -18.51 0.60
N PRO A 126 20.32 -18.03 -0.47
CA PRO A 126 21.73 -18.32 -0.65
C PRO A 126 22.53 -17.07 -0.25
N LYS A 127 23.23 -17.21 0.89
CA LYS A 127 24.51 -16.55 1.14
C LYS A 127 25.39 -16.61 -0.12
N VAL A 128 25.88 -15.45 -0.57
CA VAL A 128 27.25 -15.28 -1.07
C VAL A 128 27.72 -13.88 -0.64
#